data_AF-A0A8T5ZJT4-F1
#
_entry.id   AF-A0A8T5ZJT4-F1
#
_cell.length_a   1.000
_cell.length_b   1.000
_cell.length_c   1.000
_cell.angle_alpha   90.00
_cell.angle_beta   90.00
_cell.angle_gamma   90.00
#
_symmetry.space_group_name_H-M   'P 1'
#
loop_
_entity.id
_entity.type
_entity.pdbx_description
1 polymer ?
#
loop_
_entity_poly.entity_id
_entity_poly.type
_entity_poly.pdbx_seq_one_letter_code
_entity_poly.pdbx_strand_id
1 'polypeptide(L)'
;IADAALFVKATQPQLGISDPYQLTEEQYQAVLKVLRAQHSLIHRYWHDTTVQMSDFKNEGVVASSAWPYQANALKAEGQPVATVFPKEGVTGWADTTMLHSEAKHPVCAYKWMNWSLTPKVQGDVAAWFGSLPVVPEGCKASPLLGEKGCETNGFNYFDKIAFWKTPIAEGGKFVPYSRWTQDYIAIMGGR
;
A
#
# COMPACT_ATOMS: atom_id res chain seq x y z
N ILE A 1 1.73 -9.77 4.31
CA ILE A 1 2.93 -10.64 4.15
C ILE A 1 4.14 -9.85 3.66
N ALA A 2 4.08 -9.14 2.53
CA ALA A 2 5.23 -8.39 2.01
C ALA A 2 5.80 -7.35 3.00
N ASP A 3 4.97 -6.62 3.75
CA ASP A 3 5.45 -5.71 4.81
C ASP A 3 6.24 -6.46 5.90
N ALA A 4 5.78 -7.65 6.31
CA ALA A 4 6.52 -8.50 7.25
C ALA A 4 7.81 -9.05 6.62
N ALA A 5 7.85 -9.26 5.30
CA ALA A 5 9.08 -9.60 4.59
C ALA A 5 10.10 -8.46 4.58
N LEU A 6 9.66 -7.19 4.47
CA LEU A 6 10.55 -6.03 4.66
C LEU A 6 11.11 -5.97 6.09
N PHE A 7 10.27 -6.23 7.09
CA PHE A 7 10.72 -6.32 8.48
C PHE A 7 11.75 -7.44 8.69
N VAL A 8 11.49 -8.65 8.18
CA VAL A 8 12.44 -9.78 8.26
C VAL A 8 13.73 -9.47 7.49
N LYS A 9 13.64 -8.87 6.31
CA LYS A 9 14.81 -8.42 5.53
C LYS A 9 15.72 -7.50 6.35
N ALA A 10 15.13 -6.54 7.08
CA ALA A 10 15.88 -5.57 7.87
C ALA A 10 16.42 -6.14 9.19
N THR A 11 15.70 -7.06 9.84
CA THR A 11 16.04 -7.58 11.18
C THR A 11 16.79 -8.90 11.16
N GLN A 12 16.69 -9.66 10.06
CA GLN A 12 17.31 -10.97 9.86
C GLN A 12 18.01 -11.03 8.48
N PRO A 13 19.02 -10.17 8.25
CA PRO A 13 19.67 -10.04 6.93
C PRO A 13 20.33 -11.34 6.43
N GLN A 14 20.69 -12.25 7.33
CA GLN A 14 21.26 -13.56 7.00
C GLN A 14 20.31 -14.44 6.16
N LEU A 15 19.00 -14.19 6.21
CA LEU A 15 18.01 -14.90 5.37
C LEU A 15 18.06 -14.46 3.91
N GLY A 16 18.75 -13.37 3.58
CA GLY A 16 19.00 -12.94 2.21
C GLY A 16 17.74 -12.56 1.42
N ILE A 17 16.70 -12.03 2.08
CA ILE A 17 15.51 -11.52 1.38
C ILE A 17 15.90 -10.32 0.54
N SER A 18 15.83 -10.46 -0.79
CA SER A 18 16.08 -9.35 -1.72
C SER A 18 14.75 -8.67 -2.10
N ASP A 19 13.83 -9.47 -2.64
CA ASP A 19 12.51 -9.04 -3.10
C ASP A 19 11.44 -9.56 -2.11
N PRO A 20 10.68 -8.68 -1.44
CA PRO A 20 9.69 -9.10 -0.46
C PRO A 20 8.52 -9.88 -1.08
N TYR A 21 8.39 -9.94 -2.41
CA TYR A 21 7.37 -10.70 -3.13
C TYR A 21 7.86 -12.05 -3.67
N GLN A 22 9.17 -12.33 -3.64
CA GLN A 22 9.75 -13.59 -4.12
C GLN A 22 10.54 -14.26 -3.00
N LEU A 23 9.83 -15.03 -2.18
CA LEU A 23 10.36 -15.66 -0.97
C LEU A 23 10.59 -17.15 -1.19
N THR A 24 11.77 -17.64 -0.80
CA THR A 24 12.01 -19.08 -0.67
C THR A 24 11.19 -19.64 0.50
N GLU A 25 11.06 -20.98 0.60
CA GLU A 25 10.29 -21.57 1.70
C GLU A 25 10.82 -21.15 3.08
N GLU A 26 12.14 -21.14 3.27
CA GLU A 26 12.77 -20.74 4.53
C GLU A 26 12.45 -19.28 4.89
N GLN A 27 12.60 -18.36 3.92
CA GLN A 27 12.28 -16.95 4.09
C GLN A 27 10.79 -16.76 4.40
N TYR A 28 9.92 -17.47 3.68
CA TYR A 28 8.48 -17.40 3.84
C TYR A 28 8.04 -17.88 5.23
N GLN A 29 8.59 -18.99 5.74
CA GLN A 29 8.29 -19.46 7.10
C GLN A 29 8.75 -18.46 8.18
N ALA A 30 9.89 -17.80 8.00
CA ALA A 30 10.33 -16.74 8.90
C ALA A 30 9.34 -15.55 8.92
N VAL A 31 8.80 -15.18 7.75
CA VAL A 31 7.77 -14.15 7.62
C VAL A 31 6.46 -14.57 8.29
N LEU A 32 6.01 -15.82 8.09
CA LEU A 32 4.79 -16.32 8.75
C LEU A 32 4.94 -16.35 10.28
N LYS A 33 6.12 -16.68 10.80
CA LYS A 33 6.40 -16.63 12.24
C LYS A 33 6.21 -15.23 12.81
N VAL A 34 6.71 -14.20 12.12
CA VAL A 34 6.49 -12.80 12.51
C VAL A 34 5.00 -12.44 12.49
N LEU A 35 4.28 -12.82 11.44
CA LEU A 35 2.85 -12.53 11.32
C LEU A 35 1.99 -13.22 12.38
N ARG A 36 2.31 -14.47 12.73
CA ARG A 36 1.64 -15.19 13.83
C ARG A 36 1.90 -14.53 15.19
N ALA A 37 3.12 -14.04 15.42
CA ALA A 37 3.41 -13.27 16.63
C ALA A 37 2.64 -11.93 16.63
N GLN A 38 2.61 -11.24 15.48
CA GLN A 38 1.87 -9.99 15.31
C GLN A 38 0.37 -10.17 15.56
N HIS A 39 -0.23 -11.30 15.16
CA HIS A 39 -1.66 -11.58 15.31
C HIS A 39 -2.17 -11.32 16.74
N SER A 40 -1.38 -11.67 17.76
CA SER A 40 -1.75 -11.45 19.17
C SER A 40 -1.87 -9.97 19.56
N LEU A 41 -1.34 -9.06 18.74
CA LEU A 41 -1.40 -7.60 18.91
C LEU A 41 -2.51 -6.94 18.08
N ILE A 42 -3.12 -7.68 17.14
CA ILE A 42 -4.06 -7.11 16.19
C ILE A 42 -5.44 -6.95 16.84
N HIS A 43 -5.87 -5.70 16.99
CA HIS A 43 -7.25 -5.38 17.34
C HIS A 43 -8.24 -5.83 16.25
N ARG A 44 -7.93 -5.49 14.99
CA ARG A 44 -8.73 -5.84 13.81
C ARG A 44 -7.85 -5.87 12.57
N TYR A 45 -8.03 -6.87 11.71
CA TYR A 45 -7.51 -6.83 10.34
C TYR A 45 -8.40 -5.90 9.52
N TRP A 46 -7.92 -4.69 9.23
CA TRP A 46 -8.71 -3.67 8.54
C TRP A 46 -8.90 -4.01 7.06
N HIS A 47 -10.01 -3.53 6.49
CA HIS A 47 -10.32 -3.61 5.06
C HIS A 47 -11.09 -2.36 4.63
N ASP A 48 -12.18 -2.05 5.34
CA ASP A 48 -12.92 -0.81 5.17
C ASP A 48 -12.18 0.35 5.84
N THR A 49 -11.97 1.43 5.09
CA THR A 49 -11.22 2.61 5.55
C THR A 49 -11.97 3.41 6.61
N THR A 50 -13.30 3.50 6.53
CA THR A 50 -14.14 4.21 7.49
C THR A 50 -14.14 3.48 8.83
N VAL A 51 -14.20 2.14 8.81
CA VAL A 51 -14.08 1.31 10.01
C VAL A 51 -12.71 1.50 10.66
N GLN A 52 -11.62 1.46 9.87
CA GLN A 52 -10.28 1.71 10.41
C GLN A 52 -10.17 3.11 11.04
N MET A 53 -10.71 4.14 10.38
CA MET A 53 -10.74 5.50 10.94
C MET A 53 -11.55 5.57 12.24
N SER A 54 -12.66 4.83 12.36
CA SER A 54 -13.41 4.71 13.61
C SER A 54 -12.59 4.03 14.70
N ASP A 55 -11.85 2.97 14.37
CA ASP A 55 -11.00 2.27 15.35
C ASP A 55 -9.93 3.21 15.96
N PHE A 56 -9.36 4.13 15.17
CA PHE A 56 -8.43 5.17 15.68
C PHE A 56 -9.12 6.21 16.57
N LYS A 57 -10.37 6.58 16.25
CA LYS A 57 -11.12 7.60 17.00
C LYS A 57 -11.68 7.09 18.31
N ASN A 58 -12.15 5.84 18.32
CA ASN A 58 -13.09 5.35 19.33
C ASN A 58 -12.62 4.07 20.03
N GLU A 59 -11.75 3.28 19.42
CA GLU A 59 -11.37 1.94 19.92
C GLU A 59 -9.93 1.87 20.46
N GLY A 60 -9.24 3.02 20.53
CA GLY A 60 -7.89 3.11 21.10
C GLY A 60 -6.77 2.54 20.22
N VAL A 61 -7.01 2.34 18.92
CA VAL A 61 -5.94 1.95 17.98
C VAL A 61 -5.01 3.14 17.76
N VAL A 62 -3.71 2.94 18.02
CA VAL A 62 -2.69 4.02 17.97
C VAL A 62 -1.68 3.86 16.83
N ALA A 63 -1.61 2.69 16.20
CA ALA A 63 -0.71 2.43 15.08
C ALA A 63 -1.27 1.32 14.18
N SER A 64 -1.19 1.53 12.86
CA SER A 64 -1.59 0.55 11.84
C SER A 64 -0.89 0.89 10.52
N SER A 65 -0.73 -0.11 9.64
CA SER A 65 -0.57 0.20 8.22
C SER A 65 -1.84 0.90 7.71
N ALA A 66 -1.68 1.86 6.82
CA ALA A 66 -2.78 2.62 6.23
C ALA A 66 -2.31 3.24 4.91
N TRP A 67 -3.25 3.78 4.14
CA TRP A 67 -2.90 4.68 3.05
C TRP A 67 -2.90 6.14 3.56
N PRO A 68 -2.23 7.06 2.85
CA PRO A 68 -2.28 8.49 3.17
C PRO A 68 -3.71 9.05 3.21
N TYR A 69 -4.64 8.43 2.47
CA TYR A 69 -6.05 8.80 2.45
C TYR A 69 -6.68 8.82 3.85
N GLN A 70 -6.58 7.72 4.61
CA GLN A 70 -7.13 7.66 5.97
C GLN A 70 -6.50 8.72 6.87
N ALA A 71 -5.18 8.94 6.75
CA ALA A 71 -4.47 9.94 7.54
C ALA A 71 -4.90 11.38 7.20
N ASN A 72 -5.10 11.70 5.92
CA ASN A 72 -5.60 13.00 5.48
C ASN A 72 -7.02 13.25 6.00
N ALA A 73 -7.90 12.26 5.89
CA ALA A 73 -9.27 12.36 6.38
C ALA A 73 -9.31 12.56 7.91
N LEU A 74 -8.54 11.78 8.68
CA LEU A 74 -8.44 11.93 10.13
C LEU A 74 -7.86 13.29 10.55
N LYS A 75 -6.82 13.78 9.86
CA LYS A 75 -6.27 15.13 10.10
C LYS A 75 -7.30 16.23 9.79
N ALA A 76 -8.07 16.09 8.72
CA ALA A 76 -9.14 17.02 8.36
C ALA A 76 -10.28 17.03 9.41
N GLU A 77 -10.50 15.91 10.10
CA GLU A 77 -11.40 15.81 11.26
C GLU A 77 -10.77 16.30 12.58
N GLY A 78 -9.55 16.84 12.56
CA GLY A 78 -8.86 17.33 13.76
C GLY A 78 -8.28 16.25 14.66
N GLN A 79 -8.19 14.99 14.19
CA GLN A 79 -7.61 13.89 14.96
C GLN A 79 -6.08 13.98 14.98
N PRO A 80 -5.43 13.67 16.11
CA PRO A 80 -3.97 13.79 16.28
C PRO A 80 -3.23 12.61 15.64
N VAL A 81 -3.34 12.47 14.32
CA VAL A 81 -2.77 11.35 13.54
C VAL A 81 -1.69 11.87 12.58
N ALA A 82 -0.63 11.09 12.42
CA ALA A 82 0.44 11.32 11.46
C ALA A 82 0.88 10.01 10.81
N THR A 83 1.69 10.12 9.77
CA THR A 83 2.28 8.99 9.04
C THR A 83 3.79 9.13 9.02
N VAL A 84 4.48 7.99 8.96
CA VAL A 84 5.95 7.92 8.88
C VAL A 84 6.36 6.84 7.89
N PHE A 85 7.52 7.02 7.27
CA PHE A 85 8.19 5.96 6.53
C PHE A 85 9.13 5.23 7.50
N PRO A 86 8.84 3.97 7.88
CA PRO A 86 9.71 3.21 8.78
C PRO A 86 11.06 2.89 8.13
N LYS A 87 12.08 2.68 8.96
CA LYS A 87 13.48 2.44 8.53
C LYS A 87 13.64 1.14 7.72
N GLU A 88 12.73 0.18 7.91
CA GLU A 88 12.69 -1.09 7.20
C GLU A 88 12.23 -0.94 5.74
N GLY A 89 11.69 0.23 5.37
CA GLY A 89 11.09 0.51 4.08
C GLY A 89 9.58 0.31 4.06
N VAL A 90 8.97 0.59 2.91
CA VAL A 90 7.51 0.51 2.73
C VAL A 90 7.18 -0.28 1.47
N THR A 91 6.06 -1.00 1.50
CA THR A 91 5.39 -1.40 0.27
C THR A 91 4.51 -0.27 -0.25
N GLY A 92 4.07 -0.37 -1.49
CA GLY A 92 3.17 0.60 -2.10
C GLY A 92 2.62 0.10 -3.43
N TRP A 93 1.93 0.95 -4.16
CA TRP A 93 1.17 0.56 -5.35
C TRP A 93 1.32 1.60 -6.46
N ALA A 94 1.23 1.13 -7.70
CA ALA A 94 1.22 1.93 -8.90
C ALA A 94 -0.01 1.54 -9.71
N ASP A 95 -1.08 2.32 -9.56
CA ASP A 95 -2.40 1.95 -10.07
C ASP A 95 -2.55 2.29 -11.55
N THR A 96 -3.23 1.42 -12.28
CA THR A 96 -3.51 1.58 -13.71
C THR A 96 -5.00 1.50 -13.97
N THR A 97 -5.55 2.50 -14.67
CA THR A 97 -6.92 2.38 -15.20
C THR A 97 -6.88 1.38 -16.36
N MET A 98 -7.53 0.23 -16.17
CA MET A 98 -7.58 -0.84 -17.18
C MET A 98 -8.98 -0.93 -17.79
N LEU A 99 -9.05 -1.19 -19.10
CA LEU A 99 -10.29 -1.40 -19.81
C LEU A 99 -10.68 -2.88 -19.80
N HIS A 100 -11.88 -3.19 -19.30
CA HIS A 100 -12.41 -4.55 -19.34
C HIS A 100 -12.54 -5.05 -20.79
N SER A 101 -12.19 -6.32 -21.04
CA SER A 101 -12.19 -6.94 -22.39
C SER A 101 -13.55 -6.87 -23.09
N GLU A 102 -14.63 -6.91 -22.32
CA GLU A 102 -16.02 -6.84 -22.79
C GLU A 102 -16.74 -5.53 -22.42
N ALA A 103 -16.00 -4.44 -22.18
CA ALA A 103 -16.59 -3.16 -21.77
C ALA A 103 -17.68 -2.69 -22.75
N LYS A 104 -18.88 -2.41 -22.23
CA LYS A 104 -20.03 -1.95 -23.04
C LYS A 104 -19.91 -0.49 -23.48
N HIS A 105 -19.05 0.29 -22.83
CA HIS A 105 -18.89 1.73 -23.08
C HIS A 105 -17.42 2.11 -23.35
N PRO A 106 -16.73 1.49 -24.33
CA PRO A 106 -15.30 1.71 -24.54
C PRO A 106 -14.99 3.17 -24.91
N VAL A 107 -15.86 3.84 -25.67
CA VAL A 107 -15.68 5.26 -26.03
C VAL A 107 -15.65 6.14 -24.77
N CYS A 108 -16.61 5.95 -23.86
CA CYS A 108 -16.63 6.69 -22.59
C CYS A 108 -15.40 6.36 -21.73
N ALA A 109 -14.98 5.09 -21.69
CA ALA A 109 -13.79 4.69 -20.94
C ALA A 109 -12.51 5.35 -21.48
N TYR A 110 -12.33 5.45 -22.80
CA TYR A 110 -11.20 6.18 -23.38
C TYR A 110 -11.24 7.67 -23.08
N LYS A 111 -12.43 8.30 -23.08
CA LYS A 111 -12.59 9.69 -22.66
C LYS A 111 -12.24 9.87 -21.18
N TRP A 112 -12.63 8.94 -20.32
CA TRP A 112 -12.25 8.91 -18.92
C TRP A 112 -10.74 8.76 -18.73
N MET A 113 -10.10 7.80 -19.41
CA MET A 113 -8.65 7.59 -19.35
C MET A 113 -7.91 8.87 -19.76
N ASN A 114 -8.31 9.52 -20.86
CA ASN A 114 -7.71 10.80 -21.26
C ASN A 114 -7.96 11.92 -20.24
N TRP A 115 -9.19 12.05 -19.73
CA TRP A 115 -9.53 13.04 -18.70
C TRP A 115 -8.74 12.84 -17.41
N SER A 116 -8.55 11.59 -17.00
CA SER A 116 -7.83 11.21 -15.78
C SER A 116 -6.36 11.65 -15.81
N LEU A 117 -5.79 11.85 -17.00
CA LEU A 117 -4.41 12.28 -17.21
C LEU A 117 -4.27 13.81 -17.34
N THR A 118 -5.35 14.57 -17.23
CA THR A 118 -5.23 16.04 -17.24
C THR A 118 -4.48 16.51 -15.98
N PRO A 119 -3.54 17.48 -16.08
CA PRO A 119 -2.69 17.86 -14.95
C PRO A 119 -3.47 18.26 -13.70
N LYS A 120 -4.58 19.01 -13.86
CA LYS A 120 -5.41 19.42 -12.73
C LYS A 120 -6.04 18.22 -12.00
N VAL A 121 -6.60 17.25 -12.74
CA VAL A 121 -7.20 16.04 -12.14
C VAL A 121 -6.14 15.22 -11.43
N GLN A 122 -4.98 15.03 -12.06
CA GLN A 122 -3.84 14.32 -11.47
C GLN A 122 -3.40 14.96 -10.15
N GLY A 123 -3.24 16.29 -10.12
CA GLY A 123 -2.88 17.02 -8.90
C GLY A 123 -3.98 16.98 -7.83
N ASP A 124 -5.25 17.16 -8.21
CA ASP A 124 -6.37 17.16 -7.25
C ASP A 124 -6.57 15.78 -6.59
N VAL A 125 -6.41 14.68 -7.35
CA VAL A 125 -6.47 13.32 -6.80
C VAL A 125 -5.28 13.08 -5.85
N ALA A 126 -4.07 13.49 -6.24
CA ALA A 126 -2.89 13.40 -5.39
C ALA A 126 -3.06 14.19 -4.08
N ALA A 127 -3.71 15.36 -4.13
CA ALA A 127 -4.01 16.17 -2.95
C ALA A 127 -5.00 15.46 -2.02
N TRP A 128 -6.10 14.96 -2.58
CA TRP A 128 -7.17 14.32 -1.83
C TRP A 128 -6.69 13.02 -1.17
N PHE A 129 -6.11 12.13 -1.98
CA PHE A 129 -5.69 10.82 -1.50
C PHE A 129 -4.38 10.89 -0.71
N GLY A 130 -3.51 11.87 -0.99
CA GLY A 130 -2.12 11.88 -0.51
C GLY A 130 -1.20 10.97 -1.33
N SER A 131 -1.59 10.64 -2.56
CA SER A 131 -0.79 9.88 -3.53
C SER A 131 0.07 10.81 -4.39
N LEU A 132 0.64 10.27 -5.47
CA LEU A 132 1.50 10.99 -6.41
C LEU A 132 0.90 10.92 -7.83
N PRO A 133 0.92 12.02 -8.59
CA PRO A 133 0.43 12.02 -9.96
C PRO A 133 1.39 11.27 -10.88
N VAL A 134 0.87 10.52 -11.83
CA VAL A 134 1.66 9.86 -12.89
C VAL A 134 2.05 10.83 -14.02
N VAL A 135 1.36 11.97 -14.10
CA VAL A 135 1.68 13.09 -14.99
C VAL A 135 2.41 14.16 -14.16
N PRO A 136 3.73 14.34 -14.31
CA PRO A 136 4.52 15.23 -13.45
C PRO A 136 4.04 16.68 -13.42
N GLU A 137 3.43 17.17 -14.50
CA GLU A 137 2.82 18.49 -14.57
C GLU A 137 1.69 18.67 -13.53
N GLY A 138 1.06 17.57 -13.09
CA GLY A 138 0.06 17.58 -12.03
C GLY A 138 0.58 18.11 -10.70
N CYS A 139 1.88 17.99 -10.41
CA CYS A 139 2.51 18.55 -9.22
C CYS A 139 2.42 20.08 -9.14
N LYS A 140 2.21 20.76 -10.28
CA LYS A 140 2.16 22.23 -10.36
C LYS A 140 0.77 22.76 -10.73
N ALA A 141 -0.17 21.87 -11.04
CA ALA A 141 -1.46 22.22 -11.63
C ALA A 141 -2.63 22.24 -10.63
N SER A 142 -2.40 21.88 -9.37
CA SER A 142 -3.42 21.85 -8.33
C SER A 142 -3.03 22.72 -7.11
N PRO A 143 -3.81 23.77 -6.79
CA PRO A 143 -3.60 24.51 -5.55
C PRO A 143 -3.99 23.71 -4.30
N LEU A 144 -4.84 22.68 -4.43
CA LEU A 144 -5.17 21.77 -3.32
C LEU A 144 -3.97 20.92 -2.92
N LEU A 145 -3.17 20.49 -3.89
CA LEU A 145 -1.91 19.79 -3.64
C LEU A 145 -0.88 20.75 -3.05
N GLY A 146 -0.87 21.99 -3.55
CA GLY A 146 0.07 23.03 -3.15
C GLY A 146 1.48 22.80 -3.70
N GLU A 147 2.33 23.83 -3.62
CA GLU A 147 3.67 23.82 -4.25
C GLU A 147 4.58 22.69 -3.73
N LYS A 148 4.42 22.29 -2.47
CA LYS A 148 5.21 21.24 -1.81
C LYS A 148 4.47 19.90 -1.70
N GLY A 149 3.27 19.77 -2.25
CA GLY A 149 2.45 18.57 -2.06
C GLY A 149 3.11 17.31 -2.61
N CYS A 150 3.65 17.36 -3.84
CA CYS A 150 4.38 16.22 -4.39
C CYS A 150 5.63 15.85 -3.58
N GLU A 151 6.40 16.83 -3.10
CA GLU A 151 7.56 16.57 -2.23
C GLU A 151 7.13 15.89 -0.93
N THR A 152 6.10 16.44 -0.28
CA THR A 152 5.54 15.93 0.99
C THR A 152 4.98 14.51 0.83
N ASN A 153 4.30 14.23 -0.29
CA ASN A 153 3.73 12.91 -0.58
C ASN A 153 4.80 11.89 -1.05
N GLY A 154 6.05 12.31 -1.26
CA GLY A 154 7.16 11.42 -1.58
C GLY A 154 7.44 11.19 -3.07
N PHE A 155 7.28 12.21 -3.93
CA PHE A 155 7.53 12.09 -5.38
C PHE A 155 8.93 11.55 -5.71
N ASN A 156 9.93 11.92 -4.88
CA ASN A 156 11.31 11.45 -5.01
C ASN A 156 11.59 10.11 -4.30
N TYR A 157 10.55 9.41 -3.83
CA TYR A 157 10.67 8.16 -3.08
C TYR A 157 10.28 6.93 -3.91
N PHE A 158 9.94 7.11 -5.18
CA PHE A 158 9.41 6.05 -6.06
C PHE A 158 10.31 4.79 -6.11
N ASP A 159 11.63 4.96 -6.22
CA ASP A 159 12.61 3.87 -6.33
C ASP A 159 12.88 3.13 -5.00
N LYS A 160 12.37 3.66 -3.88
CA LYS A 160 12.49 3.06 -2.54
C LYS A 160 11.25 2.27 -2.14
N ILE A 161 10.17 2.33 -2.92
CA ILE A 161 8.92 1.62 -2.66
C ILE A 161 9.02 0.20 -3.21
N ALA A 162 8.70 -0.80 -2.38
CA ALA A 162 8.48 -2.15 -2.85
C ALA A 162 7.06 -2.25 -3.44
N PHE A 163 6.91 -1.99 -4.74
CA PHE A 163 5.61 -1.99 -5.39
C PHE A 163 4.94 -3.36 -5.39
N TRP A 164 3.64 -3.36 -5.13
CA TRP A 164 2.80 -4.55 -5.10
C TRP A 164 2.86 -5.30 -6.42
N LYS A 165 3.17 -6.60 -6.32
CA LYS A 165 3.14 -7.55 -7.44
C LYS A 165 2.77 -8.94 -6.93
N THR A 166 2.27 -9.78 -7.82
CA THR A 166 1.88 -11.15 -7.50
C THR A 166 3.11 -12.06 -7.36
N PRO A 167 3.35 -12.69 -6.19
CA PRO A 167 4.35 -13.75 -6.03
C PRO A 167 4.14 -14.91 -7.00
N ILE A 168 5.20 -15.31 -7.71
CA ILE A 168 5.18 -16.39 -8.70
C ILE A 168 6.21 -17.47 -8.37
N ALA A 169 5.85 -18.73 -8.55
CA ALA A 169 6.67 -19.84 -8.08
C ALA A 169 8.01 -20.03 -8.82
N GLU A 170 8.15 -19.54 -10.04
CA GLU A 170 9.34 -19.71 -10.91
C GLU A 170 9.92 -21.14 -10.86
N GLY A 171 9.15 -22.13 -11.34
CA GLY A 171 9.59 -23.53 -11.33
C GLY A 171 9.74 -24.14 -9.93
N GLY A 172 9.11 -23.55 -8.90
CA GLY A 172 9.14 -24.03 -7.51
C GLY A 172 10.21 -23.37 -6.64
N LYS A 173 10.96 -22.40 -7.17
CA LYS A 173 11.97 -21.64 -6.43
C LYS A 173 11.37 -20.76 -5.32
N PHE A 174 10.18 -20.21 -5.56
CA PHE A 174 9.51 -19.27 -4.65
C PHE A 174 8.11 -19.76 -4.28
N VAL A 175 7.60 -19.27 -3.14
CA VAL A 175 6.25 -19.58 -2.67
C VAL A 175 5.22 -18.76 -3.47
N PRO A 176 4.25 -19.40 -4.18
CA PRO A 176 3.27 -18.69 -5.00
C PRO A 176 2.19 -17.97 -4.18
N TYR A 177 1.53 -16.99 -4.81
CA TYR A 177 0.47 -16.21 -4.17
C TYR A 177 -0.74 -17.01 -3.69
N SER A 178 -1.01 -18.18 -4.29
CA SER A 178 -2.07 -19.08 -3.83
C SER A 178 -1.84 -19.54 -2.37
N ARG A 179 -0.59 -19.84 -2.01
CA ARG A 179 -0.21 -20.17 -0.63
C ARG A 179 -0.27 -18.97 0.29
N TRP A 180 0.17 -17.80 -0.18
CA TRP A 180 0.07 -16.56 0.58
C TRP A 180 -1.37 -16.27 1.02
N THR A 181 -2.32 -16.45 0.10
CA THR A 181 -3.75 -16.27 0.38
C THR A 181 -4.22 -17.24 1.47
N GLN A 182 -3.93 -18.52 1.31
CA GLN A 182 -4.36 -19.57 2.24
C GLN A 182 -3.77 -19.35 3.64
N ASP A 183 -2.45 -19.14 3.73
CA ASP A 183 -1.76 -18.99 5.00
C ASP A 183 -2.13 -17.68 5.69
N TYR A 184 -2.31 -16.58 4.95
CA TYR A 184 -2.72 -15.31 5.57
C TYR A 184 -4.14 -15.38 6.13
N ILE A 185 -5.07 -16.05 5.43
CA ILE A 185 -6.42 -16.32 5.95
C ILE A 185 -6.35 -17.18 7.21
N ALA A 186 -5.51 -18.22 7.23
CA ALA A 186 -5.32 -19.06 8.40
C ALA A 186 -4.79 -18.26 9.61
N ILE A 187 -3.79 -17.41 9.40
CA ILE A 187 -3.21 -16.54 10.43
C ILE A 187 -4.24 -15.54 10.96
N MET A 188 -5.04 -14.91 10.09
CA MET A 188 -6.12 -14.02 10.53
C MET A 188 -7.16 -14.75 11.40
N GLY A 189 -7.38 -16.04 11.14
CA GLY A 189 -8.23 -16.92 11.94
C GLY A 189 -7.55 -17.55 13.17
N GLY A 190 -6.33 -17.15 13.51
CA GLY A 190 -5.60 -17.62 14.70
C GLY A 190 -4.91 -18.98 14.55
N ARG A 191 -4.58 -19.40 13.32
CA ARG A 191 -3.88 -20.68 13.02
C ARG A 191 -2.44 -20.49 12.53
#